data_AF-A0A9D7H4F4-F1
#
_entry.id   AF-A0A9D7H4F4-F1
#
_cell.length_a   1.000
_cell.length_b   1.000
_cell.length_c   1.000
_cell.angle_alpha   90.00
_cell.angle_beta   90.00
_cell.angle_gamma   90.00
#
_symmetry.space_group_name_H-M   'P 1'
#
loop_
_entity.id
_entity.type
_entity.pdbx_description
1 polymer ?
#
loop_
_entity_poly.entity_id
_entity_poly.type
_entity_poly.pdbx_seq_one_letter_code
_entity_poly.pdbx_strand_id
1 'polypeptide(L)'
;MSELRTVLYERLKQAFDNGILEPHEQAELKQLYGLGKLTLDDVRSVFGAFLKDEWNKAMADGVLTEDERAKLEKIVTQLKLPSDLIPDDVKRALGR
;
A
#
# COMPACT_ATOMS: atom_id res chain seq x y z
N MET A 1 8.68 -1.00 -15.37
CA MET A 1 8.79 -1.55 -14.00
C MET A 1 9.46 -2.91 -14.09
N SER A 2 10.34 -3.27 -13.15
CA SER A 2 10.91 -4.62 -13.06
C SER A 2 9.81 -5.63 -12.72
N GLU A 3 9.88 -6.86 -13.23
CA GLU A 3 8.86 -7.91 -13.05
C GLU A 3 8.45 -8.11 -11.58
N LEU A 4 9.42 -8.00 -10.66
CA LEU A 4 9.20 -8.10 -9.22
C LEU A 4 8.41 -6.93 -8.61
N ARG A 5 8.54 -5.71 -9.16
CA ARG A 5 7.75 -4.55 -8.71
C ARG A 5 6.28 -4.72 -9.12
N THR A 6 6.05 -5.28 -10.31
CA THR A 6 4.70 -5.61 -10.79
C THR A 6 4.06 -6.68 -9.91
N VAL A 7 4.77 -7.78 -9.65
CA VAL A 7 4.29 -8.85 -8.75
C VAL A 7 3.99 -8.28 -7.36
N LEU A 8 4.88 -7.45 -6.81
CA LEU A 8 4.65 -6.78 -5.53
C LEU A 8 3.36 -5.94 -5.55
N TYR A 9 3.16 -5.13 -6.59
CA TYR A 9 1.96 -4.30 -6.73
C TYR A 9 0.68 -5.13 -6.83
N GLU A 10 0.68 -6.20 -7.63
CA GLU A 10 -0.49 -7.08 -7.79
C GLU A 10 -0.85 -7.81 -6.50
N ARG A 11 0.15 -8.28 -5.75
CA ARG A 11 -0.06 -8.91 -4.44
C ARG A 11 -0.64 -7.94 -3.42
N LEU A 12 -0.15 -6.71 -3.39
CA LEU A 12 -0.74 -5.68 -2.55
C LEU A 12 -2.22 -5.50 -2.90
N LYS A 13 -2.54 -5.36 -4.19
CA LYS A 13 -3.92 -5.21 -4.64
C LYS A 13 -4.81 -6.38 -4.18
N GLN A 14 -4.35 -7.63 -4.31
CA GLN A 14 -5.09 -8.82 -3.87
C GLN A 14 -5.29 -8.86 -2.34
N ALA A 15 -4.24 -8.63 -1.57
CA ALA A 15 -4.32 -8.63 -0.11
C ALA A 15 -5.26 -7.53 0.41
N PHE A 16 -5.36 -6.40 -0.32
CA PHE A 16 -6.25 -5.29 0.01
C PHE A 16 -7.70 -5.49 -0.42
N ASP A 17 -7.97 -6.12 -1.56
CA ASP A 17 -9.33 -6.49 -1.92
C ASP A 17 -9.92 -7.50 -0.91
N ASN A 18 -9.08 -8.42 -0.41
CA ASN A 18 -9.47 -9.36 0.65
C ASN A 18 -9.50 -8.71 2.04
N GLY A 19 -8.99 -7.49 2.19
CA GLY A 19 -8.94 -6.74 3.44
C GLY A 19 -8.09 -7.38 4.54
N ILE A 20 -7.30 -8.40 4.24
CA ILE A 20 -6.46 -9.11 5.20
C ILE A 20 -5.18 -9.47 4.46
N LEU A 21 -4.06 -8.87 4.87
CA LEU A 21 -2.75 -9.40 4.50
C LEU A 21 -2.51 -10.68 5.29
N GLU A 22 -2.62 -11.82 4.62
CA GLU A 22 -2.44 -13.11 5.27
C GLU A 22 -0.97 -13.30 5.68
N PRO A 23 -0.69 -14.10 6.73
CA PRO A 23 0.68 -14.34 7.20
C PRO A 23 1.61 -14.90 6.12
N HIS A 24 1.07 -15.68 5.18
CA HIS A 24 1.82 -16.23 4.06
C HIS A 24 2.18 -15.16 3.02
N GLU A 25 1.28 -14.20 2.75
CA GLU A 25 1.55 -13.05 1.88
C GLU A 25 2.61 -12.12 2.49
N GLN A 26 2.57 -11.91 3.82
CA GLN A 26 3.64 -11.21 4.53
C GLN A 26 4.99 -11.93 4.42
N ALA A 27 4.99 -13.26 4.47
CA ALA A 27 6.20 -14.06 4.35
C ALA A 27 6.79 -14.01 2.93
N GLU A 28 5.94 -14.06 1.89
CA GLU A 28 6.35 -13.88 0.49
C GLU A 28 6.93 -12.48 0.27
N LEU A 29 6.29 -11.43 0.80
CA LEU A 29 6.81 -10.06 0.75
C LEU A 29 8.18 -9.93 1.41
N LYS A 30 8.36 -10.56 2.59
CA LYS A 30 9.65 -10.60 3.29
C LYS A 30 10.70 -11.42 2.54
N GLN A 31 10.32 -12.50 1.86
CA GLN A 31 11.24 -13.27 1.02
C GLN A 31 11.68 -12.49 -0.21
N LEU A 32 10.77 -11.79 -0.88
CA LEU A 32 11.08 -10.90 -2.01
C LEU A 32 12.08 -9.81 -1.60
N TYR A 33 11.96 -9.30 -0.38
CA TYR A 33 12.93 -8.40 0.25
C TYR A 33 14.26 -9.08 0.58
N GLY A 34 14.20 -10.23 1.25
CA GLY A 34 15.36 -10.96 1.78
C GLY A 34 16.25 -11.56 0.70
N LEU A 35 15.71 -11.80 -0.50
CA LEU A 35 16.47 -12.26 -1.67
C LEU A 35 17.32 -11.15 -2.31
N GLY A 36 17.27 -9.90 -1.81
CA GLY A 36 18.04 -8.78 -2.33
C GLY A 36 17.65 -8.33 -3.73
N LYS A 37 16.52 -8.85 -4.26
CA LYS A 37 16.03 -8.51 -5.60
C LYS A 37 15.16 -7.25 -5.62
N LEU A 38 14.71 -6.80 -4.45
CA LEU A 38 14.03 -5.52 -4.24
C LEU A 38 14.80 -4.73 -3.21
N THR A 39 15.14 -3.49 -3.54
CA THR A 39 15.69 -2.54 -2.57
C THR A 39 14.58 -1.96 -1.69
N LEU A 40 14.98 -1.39 -0.56
CA LEU A 40 14.09 -0.55 0.25
C LEU A 40 13.37 0.49 -0.59
N ASP A 41 14.08 1.12 -1.52
CA ASP A 41 13.56 2.17 -2.39
C ASP A 41 12.54 1.65 -3.41
N ASP A 42 12.78 0.46 -4.00
CA ASP A 42 11.82 -0.17 -4.90
C ASP A 42 10.49 -0.44 -4.20
N VAL A 43 10.56 -0.97 -2.99
CA VAL A 43 9.37 -1.29 -2.21
C VAL A 43 8.64 -0.01 -1.80
N ARG A 44 9.38 1.03 -1.36
CA ARG A 44 8.83 2.35 -1.09
C ARG A 44 8.10 2.93 -2.30
N SER A 45 8.71 2.84 -3.48
CA SER A 45 8.13 3.32 -4.73
C SER A 45 6.82 2.60 -5.07
N VAL A 46 6.79 1.27 -4.95
CA VAL A 46 5.59 0.47 -5.24
C VAL A 46 4.48 0.74 -4.24
N PHE A 47 4.79 0.82 -2.94
CA PHE A 47 3.81 1.16 -1.92
C PHE A 47 3.24 2.58 -2.10
N GLY A 48 4.10 3.56 -2.35
CA GLY A 48 3.68 4.94 -2.60
C GLY A 48 2.77 5.04 -3.83
N ALA A 49 3.11 4.33 -4.91
CA ALA A 49 2.28 4.27 -6.11
C ALA A 49 0.92 3.63 -5.83
N PHE A 50 0.89 2.50 -5.11
CA PHE A 50 -0.35 1.83 -4.73
C PHE A 50 -1.26 2.71 -3.86
N LEU A 51 -0.71 3.34 -2.81
CA LEU A 51 -1.49 4.21 -1.94
C LEU A 51 -2.07 5.42 -2.68
N LYS A 52 -1.29 5.97 -3.62
CA LYS A 52 -1.71 7.09 -4.47
C LYS A 52 -2.84 6.67 -5.42
N ASP A 53 -2.78 5.47 -5.98
CA ASP A 53 -3.86 4.96 -6.83
C ASP A 53 -5.14 4.72 -6.02
N GLU A 54 -5.04 4.15 -4.81
CA GLU A 54 -6.22 3.99 -3.94
C GLU A 54 -6.79 5.34 -3.49
N TRP A 55 -5.93 6.32 -3.20
CA TRP A 55 -6.37 7.69 -2.94
C TRP A 55 -7.11 8.31 -4.13
N ASN A 56 -6.57 8.19 -5.33
CA ASN A 56 -7.20 8.72 -6.54
C ASN A 56 -8.55 8.06 -6.82
N LYS A 57 -8.70 6.76 -6.53
CA LYS A 57 -9.99 6.06 -6.63
C LYS A 57 -10.96 6.56 -5.57
N ALA A 58 -10.52 6.66 -4.32
CA ALA A 58 -11.35 7.14 -3.22
C ALA A 58 -11.79 8.61 -3.39
N MET A 59 -10.98 9.41 -4.08
CA MET A 59 -11.28 10.81 -4.39
C MET A 59 -11.88 11.00 -5.79
N ALA A 60 -12.17 9.92 -6.54
CA ALA A 60 -12.66 10.02 -7.92
C ALA A 60 -14.01 10.76 -7.99
N ASP A 61 -14.88 10.55 -7.00
CA ASP A 61 -16.17 11.22 -6.86
C ASP A 61 -16.07 12.56 -6.09
N GLY A 62 -14.85 13.00 -5.76
CA GLY A 62 -14.57 14.26 -5.07
C GLY A 62 -14.90 14.28 -3.57
N VAL A 63 -15.41 13.18 -3.02
CA VAL A 63 -15.79 13.04 -1.62
C VAL A 63 -15.17 11.77 -1.06
N LEU A 64 -14.33 11.90 -0.03
CA LEU A 64 -13.83 10.76 0.72
C LEU A 64 -14.87 10.32 1.74
N THR A 65 -15.46 9.15 1.55
CA THR A 65 -16.42 8.54 2.49
C THR A 65 -15.71 7.94 3.71
N GLU A 66 -16.47 7.66 4.77
CA GLU A 66 -15.93 7.00 5.97
C GLU A 66 -15.38 5.60 5.66
N ASP A 67 -16.03 4.85 4.76
CA ASP A 67 -15.58 3.52 4.34
C ASP A 67 -14.25 3.57 3.59
N GLU A 68 -14.08 4.55 2.70
CA GLU A 68 -12.82 4.75 1.96
C GLU A 68 -11.69 5.21 2.89
N ARG A 69 -12.02 6.12 3.83
CA ARG A 69 -11.08 6.54 4.87
C ARG A 69 -10.65 5.36 5.73
N ALA A 70 -11.58 4.52 6.17
CA ALA A 70 -11.29 3.31 6.95
C ALA A 70 -10.43 2.32 6.15
N LYS A 71 -10.68 2.19 4.84
CA LYS A 71 -9.85 1.36 3.95
C LYS A 71 -8.41 1.88 3.87
N LEU A 72 -8.21 3.19 3.66
CA LEU A 72 -6.90 3.84 3.65
C LEU A 72 -6.18 3.69 4.99
N GLU A 73 -6.89 3.88 6.11
CA GLU A 73 -6.32 3.70 7.45
C GLU A 73 -5.87 2.26 7.70
N LYS A 74 -6.69 1.29 7.29
CA LYS A 74 -6.39 -0.13 7.39
C LYS A 74 -5.15 -0.50 6.57
N ILE A 75 -5.01 0.05 5.37
CA ILE A 75 -3.81 -0.11 4.53
C ILE A 75 -2.57 0.37 5.28
N VAL A 76 -2.58 1.62 5.76
CA VAL A 76 -1.45 2.21 6.47
C VAL A 76 -1.09 1.42 7.74
N THR A 77 -2.10 0.95 8.47
CA THR A 77 -1.92 0.25 9.76
C THR A 77 -1.47 -1.19 9.58
N GLN A 78 -2.06 -1.95 8.64
CA GLN A 78 -1.68 -3.35 8.38
C GLN A 78 -0.27 -3.46 7.83
N LEU A 79 0.13 -2.53 6.95
CA LEU A 79 1.46 -2.50 6.37
C LEU A 79 2.51 -1.90 7.30
N LYS A 80 2.09 -1.29 8.42
CA LYS A 80 2.96 -0.51 9.31
C LYS A 80 3.83 0.47 8.52
N LEU A 81 3.23 1.15 7.54
CA LEU A 81 3.96 2.09 6.70
C LEU A 81 4.52 3.20 7.57
N PRO A 82 5.83 3.45 7.52
CA PRO A 82 6.40 4.60 8.19
C PRO A 82 5.86 5.88 7.54
N SER A 83 5.69 6.92 8.35
CA SER A 83 4.93 8.12 7.98
C SER A 83 5.54 8.88 6.80
N ASP A 84 6.84 8.75 6.57
CA ASP A 84 7.56 9.29 5.41
C ASP A 84 7.06 8.74 4.07
N LEU A 85 6.43 7.55 4.07
CA LEU A 85 5.94 6.89 2.86
C LEU A 85 4.45 7.13 2.58
N ILE A 86 3.75 7.75 3.52
CA ILE A 86 2.34 8.09 3.34
C ILE A 86 2.29 9.41 2.55
N PRO A 87 1.59 9.48 1.39
CA PRO A 87 1.35 10.72 0.68
C PRO A 87 0.71 11.76 1.60
N ASP A 88 1.08 13.04 1.45
CA ASP A 88 0.60 14.10 2.35
C ASP A 88 -0.93 14.27 2.29
N ASP A 89 -1.56 14.01 1.16
CA ASP A 89 -3.02 14.02 1.01
C ASP A 89 -3.68 12.94 1.89
N VAL A 90 -3.09 11.75 1.92
CA VAL A 90 -3.56 10.63 2.76
C VAL A 90 -3.28 10.92 4.23
N LYS A 91 -2.12 11.50 4.59
CA LYS A 91 -1.85 11.94 5.97
C LYS A 91 -2.90 12.92 6.47
N ARG A 92 -3.22 13.94 5.65
CA ARG A 92 -4.25 14.93 5.96
C ARG A 92 -5.61 14.29 6.15
N ALA A 93 -5.99 13.36 5.28
CA ALA A 93 -7.26 12.64 5.40
C ALA A 93 -7.33 11.73 6.64
N LEU A 94 -6.20 11.16 7.05
CA LEU A 94 -6.11 10.30 8.23
C LEU A 94 -5.84 11.09 9.53
N GLY A 95 -5.54 12.38 9.45
CA GLY A 95 -5.24 13.22 10.62
C GLY A 95 -3.90 12.89 11.28
N ARG A 96 -2.87 12.57 10.48
CA ARG A 96 -1.52 12.21 10.93
C ARG A 96 -0.46 13.24 10.58
#